data_AF-A0A7V6DEV0-F1
#
_entry.id   AF-A0A7V6DEV0-F1
#
_cell.length_a   1.000
_cell.length_b   1.000
_cell.length_c   1.000
_cell.angle_alpha   90.00
_cell.angle_beta   90.00
_cell.angle_gamma   90.00
#
_symmetry.space_group_name_H-M   'P 1'
#
loop_
_entity.id
_entity.type
_entity.pdbx_description
1 polymer ?
#
loop_
_entity_poly.entity_id
_entity_poly.type
_entity_poly.pdbx_seq_one_letter_code
_entity_poly.pdbx_strand_id
1 'polypeptide(L)'
;MPQHPLVPRVLAASWLLALAAWPVAWALGPAAQGLGTVVAGGSWIGLAVPLGATPWGLVNEPGIAFAASRAALLSYWLPPLLLPALLALALPVLVPGGSGWCGELFRFQLGAALAAATLGWGAPLTRPDGAAGGLATFWRVPPLATIAVAVALGAVGAALSALRLAGQLWHAPGGPTRQRRWLLVVLHLGVPAAGWVSAVRLLGWPIQWAPCLGISAVVVGTLLAVTIFVPRSPLRRPAPLRLAALLALALAGGVVAGTAAWAGSPAAGQGKAILWGRERATSNLRPGLVPVHITPHRVPTVPRGSSAGGS
;
A
#
# COMPACT_ATOMS: atom_id res chain seq x y z
N MET A 1 21.88 1.86 -28.05
CA MET A 1 22.31 2.81 -27.01
C MET A 1 21.62 2.48 -25.69
N PRO A 2 22.30 2.58 -24.54
CA PRO A 2 21.70 2.35 -23.23
C PRO A 2 20.56 3.34 -22.98
N GLN A 3 19.41 2.86 -22.52
CA GLN A 3 18.27 3.71 -22.19
C GLN A 3 18.52 4.39 -20.83
N HIS A 4 18.32 5.70 -20.79
CA HIS A 4 18.48 6.54 -19.60
C HIS A 4 17.20 6.47 -18.72
N PRO A 5 17.27 6.50 -17.37
CA PRO A 5 16.06 6.46 -16.53
C PRO A 5 15.05 7.58 -16.83
N LEU A 6 15.56 8.77 -17.19
CA LEU A 6 14.74 9.95 -17.53
C LEU A 6 14.21 9.98 -18.98
N VAL A 7 14.43 8.96 -19.82
CA VAL A 7 13.84 8.97 -21.17
C VAL A 7 12.33 8.70 -21.09
N PRO A 8 11.51 9.29 -21.99
CA PRO A 8 10.05 9.19 -21.92
C PRO A 8 9.52 7.76 -21.82
N ARG A 9 10.14 6.80 -22.52
CA ARG A 9 9.74 5.38 -22.46
C ARG A 9 9.92 4.74 -21.08
N VAL A 10 11.01 5.08 -20.38
CA VAL A 10 11.30 4.55 -19.04
C VAL A 10 10.41 5.24 -18.00
N LEU A 11 10.16 6.55 -18.17
CA LEU A 11 9.16 7.28 -17.37
C LEU A 11 7.76 6.67 -17.52
N ALA A 12 7.30 6.46 -18.75
CA ALA A 12 6.01 5.83 -19.02
C ALA A 12 5.91 4.43 -18.39
N ALA A 13 6.93 3.58 -18.55
CA ALA A 13 6.96 2.28 -17.88
C ALA A 13 6.86 2.41 -16.36
N SER A 14 7.54 3.40 -15.77
CA SER A 14 7.51 3.66 -14.34
C SER A 14 6.12 4.05 -13.86
N TRP A 15 5.44 4.93 -14.59
CA TRP A 15 4.08 5.36 -14.27
C TRP A 15 3.07 4.22 -14.43
N LEU A 16 3.19 3.42 -15.50
CA LEU A 16 2.35 2.23 -15.70
C LEU A 16 2.55 1.20 -14.58
N LEU A 17 3.79 1.01 -14.12
CA LEU A 17 4.09 0.14 -12.97
C LEU A 17 3.55 0.71 -11.66
N ALA A 18 3.50 2.04 -11.52
CA ALA A 18 2.90 2.68 -10.36
C ALA A 18 1.40 2.36 -10.23
N LEU A 19 0.68 2.24 -11.36
CA LEU A 19 -0.73 1.84 -11.38
C LEU A 19 -0.98 0.48 -10.71
N ALA A 20 0.01 -0.42 -10.72
CA ALA A 20 -0.07 -1.70 -10.01
C ALA A 20 0.54 -1.61 -8.60
N ALA A 21 1.71 -1.01 -8.47
CA ALA A 21 2.48 -0.99 -7.23
C ALA A 21 1.76 -0.27 -6.08
N TRP A 22 1.10 0.86 -6.36
CA TRP A 22 0.41 1.64 -5.34
C TRP A 22 -0.82 0.92 -4.77
N PRO A 23 -1.74 0.37 -5.60
CA PRO A 23 -2.81 -0.49 -5.08
C PRO A 23 -2.32 -1.71 -4.29
N VAL A 24 -1.26 -2.36 -4.76
CA VAL A 24 -0.70 -3.54 -4.08
C VAL A 24 -0.15 -3.15 -2.71
N ALA A 25 0.64 -2.08 -2.63
CA ALA A 25 1.14 -1.56 -1.36
C ALA A 25 -0.02 -1.15 -0.42
N TRP A 26 -1.07 -0.57 -0.97
CA TRP A 26 -2.27 -0.16 -0.23
C TRP A 26 -3.02 -1.34 0.39
N ALA A 27 -3.20 -2.42 -0.36
CA ALA A 27 -3.86 -3.63 0.10
C ALA A 27 -3.01 -4.48 1.05
N LEU A 28 -1.69 -4.24 1.12
CA LEU A 28 -0.79 -5.05 1.92
C LEU A 28 -1.01 -4.87 3.43
N GLY A 29 -1.25 -3.64 3.89
CA GLY A 29 -1.53 -3.35 5.30
C GLY A 29 -2.71 -4.17 5.87
N PRO A 30 -3.93 -4.06 5.30
CA PRO A 30 -5.07 -4.84 5.79
C PRO A 30 -4.90 -6.35 5.58
N ALA A 31 -4.18 -6.79 4.54
CA ALA A 31 -3.86 -8.20 4.36
C ALA A 31 -2.94 -8.71 5.48
N ALA A 32 -1.91 -7.94 5.86
CA ALA A 32 -1.03 -8.28 6.98
C ALA A 32 -1.80 -8.40 8.30
N GLN A 33 -2.72 -7.47 8.54
CA GLN A 33 -3.60 -7.49 9.71
C GLN A 33 -4.52 -8.72 9.72
N GLY A 34 -5.12 -9.04 8.57
CA GLY A 34 -5.97 -10.22 8.41
C GLY A 34 -5.23 -11.53 8.65
N LEU A 35 -4.08 -11.70 7.98
CA LEU A 35 -3.22 -12.88 8.14
C LEU A 35 -2.70 -13.04 9.56
N GLY A 36 -2.26 -11.96 10.20
CA GLY A 36 -1.81 -12.03 11.59
C GLY A 36 -2.94 -12.40 12.55
N THR A 37 -4.18 -11.99 12.27
CA THR A 37 -5.34 -12.46 13.06
C THR A 37 -5.54 -13.96 12.93
N VAL A 38 -5.40 -14.52 11.73
CA VAL A 38 -5.48 -15.98 11.51
C VAL A 38 -4.40 -16.72 12.30
N VAL A 39 -3.17 -16.20 12.32
CA VAL A 39 -2.07 -16.78 13.10
C VAL A 39 -2.37 -16.75 14.61
N ALA A 40 -3.15 -15.78 15.09
CA ALA A 40 -3.56 -15.67 16.49
C ALA A 40 -4.79 -16.52 16.86
N GLY A 41 -5.36 -17.29 15.92
CA GLY A 41 -6.52 -18.16 16.15
C GLY A 41 -7.84 -17.64 15.57
N GLY A 42 -7.86 -16.41 15.06
CA GLY A 42 -9.05 -15.78 14.51
C GLY A 42 -9.33 -16.08 13.06
N SER A 43 -10.31 -15.38 12.51
CA SER A 43 -10.71 -15.58 11.12
C SER A 43 -10.65 -14.29 10.33
N TRP A 44 -9.92 -14.28 9.22
CA TRP A 44 -9.91 -13.19 8.26
C TRP A 44 -11.11 -13.33 7.30
N ILE A 45 -12.07 -12.42 7.40
CA ILE A 45 -13.35 -12.49 6.68
C ILE A 45 -13.47 -11.52 5.51
N GLY A 46 -12.56 -10.55 5.40
CA GLY A 46 -12.67 -9.54 4.36
C GLY A 46 -11.58 -8.47 4.38
N LEU A 47 -11.70 -7.52 3.47
CA LEU A 47 -10.89 -6.32 3.40
C LEU A 47 -11.75 -5.10 3.08
N ALA A 48 -11.47 -3.99 3.75
CA ALA A 48 -11.97 -2.68 3.36
C ALA A 48 -10.78 -1.88 2.85
N VAL A 49 -10.78 -1.50 1.57
CA VAL A 49 -9.67 -0.74 0.95
C VAL A 49 -10.15 0.58 0.35
N PRO A 50 -10.89 1.42 1.11
CA PRO A 50 -11.28 2.74 0.61
C PRO A 50 -10.03 3.53 0.22
N LEU A 51 -9.94 4.02 -1.03
CA LEU A 51 -8.73 4.69 -1.50
C LEU A 51 -8.47 6.03 -0.80
N GLY A 52 -9.52 6.66 -0.24
CA GLY A 52 -9.42 7.89 0.55
C GLY A 52 -9.54 7.72 2.07
N ALA A 53 -9.53 6.49 2.60
CA ALA A 53 -9.61 6.25 4.05
C ALA A 53 -8.73 5.06 4.47
N THR A 54 -8.59 4.77 5.77
CA THR A 54 -7.64 3.75 6.23
C THR A 54 -8.05 2.38 5.75
N PRO A 55 -7.17 1.64 5.05
CA PRO A 55 -7.48 0.29 4.65
C PRO A 55 -7.48 -0.59 5.91
N TRP A 56 -8.37 -1.57 5.95
CA TRP A 56 -8.65 -2.35 7.14
C TRP A 56 -8.86 -3.83 6.82
N GLY A 57 -8.19 -4.69 7.58
CA GLY A 57 -8.44 -6.14 7.55
C GLY A 57 -9.73 -6.42 8.32
N LEU A 58 -10.71 -7.05 7.68
CA LEU A 58 -11.97 -7.41 8.32
C LEU A 58 -11.84 -8.81 8.90
N VAL A 59 -12.00 -8.96 10.22
CA VAL A 59 -11.74 -10.21 10.94
C VAL A 59 -12.87 -10.51 11.95
N ASN A 60 -13.11 -11.79 12.22
CA ASN A 60 -13.81 -12.18 13.44
C ASN A 60 -12.78 -12.46 14.54
N GLU A 61 -13.09 -11.97 15.75
CA GLU A 61 -12.35 -11.92 17.02
C GLU A 61 -12.15 -10.55 17.72
N PRO A 62 -12.71 -9.38 17.34
CA PRO A 62 -12.45 -8.14 18.04
C PRO A 62 -13.44 -8.00 19.20
N GLY A 63 -13.24 -8.81 20.22
CA GLY A 63 -13.61 -8.43 21.58
C GLY A 63 -12.55 -7.48 22.15
N ILE A 64 -12.93 -6.64 23.12
CA ILE A 64 -12.00 -5.75 23.84
C ILE A 64 -10.83 -6.56 24.47
N ALA A 65 -11.12 -7.76 24.97
CA ALA A 65 -10.13 -8.67 25.55
C ALA A 65 -9.06 -9.11 24.54
N PHE A 66 -9.46 -9.45 23.30
CA PHE A 66 -8.51 -9.78 22.25
C PHE A 66 -7.67 -8.54 21.88
N ALA A 67 -8.32 -7.40 21.65
CA ALA A 67 -7.66 -6.16 21.27
C ALA A 67 -6.58 -5.70 22.27
N ALA A 68 -6.79 -5.95 23.57
CA ALA A 68 -5.85 -5.68 24.65
C ALA A 68 -4.77 -6.76 24.85
N SER A 69 -4.83 -7.89 24.14
CA SER A 69 -3.92 -9.02 24.32
C SER A 69 -2.59 -8.82 23.59
N ARG A 70 -1.51 -9.41 24.14
CA ARG A 70 -0.19 -9.44 23.47
C ARG A 70 -0.24 -10.07 22.07
N ALA A 71 -1.13 -11.04 21.87
CA ALA A 71 -1.36 -11.64 20.56
C ALA A 71 -1.82 -10.57 19.56
N ALA A 72 -2.86 -9.80 19.88
CA ALA A 72 -3.33 -8.72 19.02
C ALA A 72 -2.31 -7.60 18.81
N LEU A 73 -1.45 -7.28 19.79
CA LEU A 73 -0.35 -6.35 19.55
C LEU A 73 0.53 -6.79 18.38
N LEU A 74 1.03 -8.02 18.45
CA LEU A 74 2.00 -8.56 17.50
C LEU A 74 1.35 -8.96 16.18
N SER A 75 0.09 -9.37 16.19
CA SER A 75 -0.57 -9.99 15.04
C SER A 75 -1.67 -9.14 14.41
N TYR A 76 -2.10 -8.06 15.05
CA TYR A 76 -3.20 -7.22 14.54
C TYR A 76 -2.83 -5.73 14.48
N TRP A 77 -2.25 -5.16 15.54
CA TRP A 77 -1.95 -3.73 15.62
C TRP A 77 -0.66 -3.34 14.91
N LEU A 78 0.43 -4.09 15.11
CA LEU A 78 1.74 -3.79 14.53
C LEU A 78 1.91 -4.23 13.06
N PRO A 79 1.43 -5.40 12.60
CA PRO A 79 1.66 -5.86 11.23
C PRO A 79 1.31 -4.89 10.09
N PRO A 80 0.16 -4.17 10.11
CA PRO A 80 -0.16 -3.23 9.04
C PRO A 80 0.84 -2.07 8.91
N LEU A 81 1.64 -1.79 9.96
CA LEU A 81 2.70 -0.79 9.95
C LEU A 81 4.07 -1.41 9.65
N LEU A 82 4.41 -2.50 10.33
CA LEU A 82 5.73 -3.12 10.26
C LEU A 82 5.98 -3.81 8.92
N LEU A 83 5.00 -4.53 8.36
CA LEU A 83 5.22 -5.26 7.12
C LEU A 83 5.53 -4.32 5.94
N PRO A 84 4.75 -3.24 5.68
CA PRO A 84 5.11 -2.30 4.63
C PRO A 84 6.46 -1.61 4.89
N ALA A 85 6.78 -1.27 6.14
CA ALA A 85 8.06 -0.64 6.50
C ALA A 85 9.26 -1.55 6.21
N LEU A 86 9.19 -2.80 6.68
CA LEU A 86 10.23 -3.79 6.47
C LEU A 86 10.44 -4.06 4.98
N LEU A 87 9.36 -4.19 4.20
CA LEU A 87 9.48 -4.36 2.76
C LEU A 87 10.01 -3.11 2.05
N ALA A 88 9.63 -1.90 2.47
CA ALA A 88 10.17 -0.66 1.91
C ALA A 88 11.69 -0.55 2.11
N LEU A 89 12.21 -1.06 3.24
CA LEU A 89 13.64 -1.11 3.55
C LEU A 89 14.35 -2.28 2.84
N ALA A 90 13.72 -3.45 2.80
CA ALA A 90 14.32 -4.68 2.30
C ALA A 90 14.33 -4.78 0.77
N LEU A 91 13.24 -4.39 0.09
CA LEU A 91 13.11 -4.53 -1.37
C LEU A 91 14.25 -3.84 -2.15
N PRO A 92 14.68 -2.61 -1.81
CA PRO A 92 15.76 -1.95 -2.53
C PRO A 92 17.13 -2.58 -2.27
N VAL A 93 17.32 -3.26 -1.15
CA VAL A 93 18.63 -3.76 -0.72
C VAL A 93 18.80 -5.24 -1.06
N LEU A 94 17.82 -6.07 -0.69
CA LEU A 94 17.92 -7.53 -0.69
C LEU A 94 17.42 -8.15 -1.99
N VAL A 95 16.47 -7.53 -2.68
CA VAL A 95 15.90 -8.12 -3.90
C VAL A 95 16.78 -7.74 -5.10
N PRO A 96 17.42 -8.72 -5.75
CA PRO A 96 18.33 -8.44 -6.85
C PRO A 96 17.61 -7.75 -8.01
N GLY A 97 18.41 -6.97 -8.72
CA GLY A 97 18.02 -6.34 -9.96
C GLY A 97 17.62 -7.38 -11.00
N GLY A 98 16.33 -7.50 -11.34
CA GLY A 98 15.95 -8.18 -12.59
C GLY A 98 16.73 -7.58 -13.77
N SER A 99 16.99 -8.34 -14.82
CA SER A 99 17.87 -7.93 -15.93
C SER A 99 17.35 -6.76 -16.77
N GLY A 100 16.16 -6.21 -16.49
CA GLY A 100 15.51 -5.18 -17.29
C GLY A 100 14.85 -4.08 -16.46
N TRP A 101 14.53 -2.97 -17.14
CA TRP A 101 13.89 -1.80 -16.55
C TRP A 101 12.59 -2.10 -15.81
N CYS A 102 11.74 -3.00 -16.31
CA CYS A 102 10.46 -3.32 -15.64
C CYS A 102 10.67 -3.76 -14.20
N GLY A 103 11.64 -4.66 -13.95
CA GLY A 103 11.92 -5.13 -12.60
C GLY A 103 12.48 -4.03 -11.71
N GLU A 104 13.35 -3.17 -12.25
CA GLU A 104 13.97 -2.08 -11.48
C GLU A 104 12.95 -1.00 -11.10
N LEU A 105 12.14 -0.59 -12.06
CA LEU A 105 11.08 0.40 -11.85
C LEU A 105 9.96 -0.14 -10.96
N PHE A 106 9.60 -1.42 -11.10
CA PHE A 106 8.57 -2.01 -10.24
C PHE A 106 9.04 -2.04 -8.79
N ARG A 107 10.28 -2.46 -8.54
CA ARG A 107 10.88 -2.43 -7.20
C ARG A 107 10.94 -1.03 -6.63
N PHE A 108 11.32 -0.05 -7.44
CA PHE A 108 11.29 1.35 -7.04
C PHE A 108 9.87 1.82 -6.67
N GLN A 109 8.88 1.60 -7.55
CA GLN A 109 7.50 2.04 -7.33
C GLN A 109 6.87 1.34 -6.13
N LEU A 110 7.09 0.03 -5.99
CA LEU A 110 6.59 -0.75 -4.87
C LEU A 110 7.25 -0.31 -3.56
N GLY A 111 8.58 -0.14 -3.53
CA GLY A 111 9.30 0.34 -2.35
C GLY A 111 8.84 1.73 -1.91
N ALA A 112 8.67 2.65 -2.86
CA ALA A 112 8.19 4.00 -2.56
C ALA A 112 6.70 4.03 -2.13
N ALA A 113 5.84 3.22 -2.76
CA ALA A 113 4.45 3.09 -2.36
C ALA A 113 4.31 2.45 -0.97
N LEU A 114 5.11 1.44 -0.66
CA LEU A 114 5.16 0.82 0.67
C LEU A 114 5.67 1.81 1.73
N ALA A 115 6.68 2.61 1.40
CA ALA A 115 7.15 3.70 2.25
C ALA A 115 6.02 4.69 2.54
N ALA A 116 5.23 5.08 1.53
CA ALA A 116 4.06 5.93 1.72
C ALA A 116 2.94 5.24 2.55
N ALA A 117 2.75 3.91 2.38
CA ALA A 117 1.76 3.14 3.12
C ALA A 117 2.04 3.12 4.64
N THR A 118 3.31 3.11 5.07
CA THR A 118 3.66 3.21 6.50
C THR A 118 3.13 4.48 7.15
N LEU A 119 2.97 5.56 6.38
CA LEU A 119 2.50 6.86 6.86
C LEU A 119 1.01 6.89 7.17
N GLY A 120 0.32 5.76 6.97
CA GLY A 120 -1.08 5.61 7.30
C GLY A 120 -1.93 6.57 6.50
N TRP A 121 -1.91 6.49 5.16
CA TRP A 121 -2.75 7.32 4.24
C TRP A 121 -4.27 7.16 4.46
N GLY A 122 -4.67 6.53 5.56
CA GLY A 122 -6.03 6.49 6.00
C GLY A 122 -6.46 7.68 6.83
N ALA A 123 -7.77 7.94 6.82
CA ALA A 123 -8.47 8.83 7.75
C ALA A 123 -7.82 8.80 9.15
N PRO A 124 -7.72 9.96 9.80
CA PRO A 124 -6.65 10.28 10.73
C PRO A 124 -6.50 9.17 11.76
N LEU A 125 -5.24 8.93 12.13
CA LEU A 125 -4.78 8.03 13.20
C LEU A 125 -5.42 8.34 14.58
N THR A 126 -6.43 9.24 14.61
CA THR A 126 -7.32 9.66 15.68
C THR A 126 -8.71 9.03 15.63
N ARG A 127 -9.11 8.30 14.57
CA ARG A 127 -10.25 7.37 14.72
C ARG A 127 -9.79 6.25 15.66
N PRO A 128 -10.53 5.95 16.74
CA PRO A 128 -10.10 5.05 17.82
C PRO A 128 -9.63 3.68 17.32
N ASP A 129 -10.11 3.27 16.14
CA ASP A 129 -9.97 1.91 15.66
C ASP A 129 -8.84 1.72 14.63
N GLY A 130 -8.01 2.74 14.33
CA GLY A 130 -6.83 2.58 13.43
C GLY A 130 -5.63 1.93 14.14
N ALA A 131 -4.58 1.53 13.41
CA ALA A 131 -3.40 0.88 14.03
C ALA A 131 -2.78 1.73 15.16
N ALA A 132 -2.52 3.02 14.92
CA ALA A 132 -2.04 3.93 15.97
C ALA A 132 -3.11 4.23 17.03
N GLY A 133 -4.40 4.27 16.67
CA GLY A 133 -5.50 4.45 17.61
C GLY A 133 -5.61 3.28 18.59
N GLY A 134 -5.48 2.05 18.10
CA GLY A 134 -5.44 0.83 18.92
C GLY A 134 -4.17 0.75 19.77
N LEU A 135 -3.01 1.12 19.23
CA LEU A 135 -1.78 1.22 20.02
C LEU A 135 -1.90 2.28 21.13
N ALA A 136 -2.55 3.41 20.87
CA ALA A 136 -2.82 4.41 21.89
C ALA A 136 -3.81 3.91 22.95
N THR A 137 -4.92 3.31 22.51
CA THR A 137 -6.02 2.87 23.38
C THR A 137 -5.62 1.69 24.27
N PHE A 138 -5.01 0.66 23.68
CA PHE A 138 -4.72 -0.60 24.39
C PHE A 138 -3.29 -0.67 24.94
N TRP A 139 -2.35 0.10 24.38
CA TRP A 139 -0.92 0.01 24.69
C TRP A 139 -0.29 1.33 25.14
N ARG A 140 -1.09 2.40 25.27
CA ARG A 140 -0.66 3.74 25.70
C ARG A 140 0.50 4.32 24.88
N VAL A 141 0.64 3.89 23.62
CA VAL A 141 1.64 4.44 22.69
C VAL A 141 1.10 5.76 22.10
N PRO A 142 1.81 6.89 22.23
CA PRO A 142 1.34 8.15 21.68
C PRO A 142 1.19 8.06 20.14
N PRO A 143 0.04 8.47 19.55
CA PRO A 143 -0.16 8.42 18.10
C PRO A 143 0.93 9.15 17.31
N LEU A 144 1.42 10.28 17.83
CA LEU A 144 2.51 11.05 17.22
C LEU A 144 3.82 10.26 17.16
N ALA A 145 4.12 9.43 18.16
CA ALA A 145 5.31 8.59 18.14
C ALA A 145 5.20 7.52 17.05
N THR A 146 4.04 6.87 16.92
CA THR A 146 3.78 5.89 15.85
C THR A 146 3.93 6.53 14.46
N ILE A 147 3.35 7.73 14.28
CA ILE A 147 3.47 8.49 13.03
C ILE A 147 4.91 8.85 12.74
N ALA A 148 5.63 9.41 13.71
CA ALA A 148 7.01 9.85 13.53
C ALA A 148 7.94 8.69 13.15
N VAL A 149 7.81 7.54 13.84
CA VAL A 149 8.57 6.32 13.49
C VAL A 149 8.22 5.85 12.09
N ALA A 150 6.95 5.82 11.73
CA ALA A 150 6.54 5.42 10.39
C ALA A 150 7.06 6.37 9.31
N VAL A 151 7.00 7.69 9.54
CA VAL A 151 7.58 8.70 8.64
C VAL A 151 9.08 8.51 8.47
N ALA A 152 9.80 8.27 9.56
CA ALA A 152 11.24 8.03 9.51
C ALA A 152 11.57 6.76 8.70
N LEU A 153 10.90 5.64 8.98
CA LEU A 153 11.11 4.39 8.25
C LEU A 153 10.73 4.50 6.78
N GLY A 154 9.59 5.15 6.47
CA GLY A 154 9.15 5.41 5.11
C GLY A 154 10.14 6.30 4.35
N ALA A 155 10.62 7.38 4.96
CA ALA A 155 11.61 8.27 4.35
C ALA A 155 12.92 7.53 4.03
N VAL A 156 13.40 6.68 4.94
CA VAL A 156 14.59 5.84 4.71
C VAL A 156 14.34 4.84 3.57
N GLY A 157 13.21 4.12 3.57
CA GLY A 157 12.89 3.15 2.52
C GLY A 157 12.76 3.78 1.12
N ALA A 158 12.10 4.94 1.03
CA ALA A 158 12.00 5.70 -0.22
C ALA A 158 13.37 6.25 -0.66
N ALA A 159 14.19 6.74 0.27
CA ALA A 159 15.55 7.18 -0.02
C ALA A 159 16.42 6.03 -0.56
N LEU A 160 16.36 4.84 0.02
CA LEU A 160 17.08 3.66 -0.48
C LEU A 160 16.65 3.30 -1.90
N SER A 161 15.34 3.30 -2.16
CA SER A 161 14.77 3.08 -3.50
C SER A 161 15.30 4.09 -4.51
N ALA A 162 15.29 5.38 -4.15
CA ALA A 162 15.74 6.46 -5.01
C ALA A 162 17.24 6.46 -5.26
N LEU A 163 18.06 6.22 -4.24
CA LEU A 163 19.50 6.12 -4.36
C LEU A 163 19.90 4.95 -5.26
N ARG A 164 19.20 3.82 -5.13
CA ARG A 164 19.37 2.66 -6.01
C ARG A 164 19.07 3.03 -7.47
N LEU A 165 17.89 3.60 -7.74
CA LEU A 165 17.51 3.99 -9.10
C LEU A 165 18.47 5.07 -9.66
N ALA A 166 18.91 6.01 -8.82
CA ALA A 166 19.92 7.01 -9.17
C ALA A 166 21.28 6.41 -9.52
N GLY A 167 21.63 5.22 -8.99
CA GLY A 167 22.83 4.48 -9.39
C GLY A 167 22.87 4.15 -10.89
N GLN A 168 21.72 4.08 -11.56
CA GLN A 168 21.64 3.86 -13.00
C GLN A 168 22.12 5.08 -13.83
N LEU A 169 22.19 6.27 -13.23
CA LEU A 169 22.71 7.47 -13.89
C LEU A 169 24.21 7.39 -14.19
N TRP A 170 24.95 6.46 -13.57
CA TRP A 170 26.36 6.22 -13.93
C TRP A 170 26.55 5.66 -15.35
N HIS A 171 25.53 4.99 -15.91
CA HIS A 171 25.57 4.51 -17.30
C HIS A 171 25.19 5.57 -18.32
N ALA A 172 24.74 6.75 -17.86
CA ALA A 172 24.35 7.84 -18.71
C ALA A 172 25.52 8.78 -19.02
N PRO A 173 25.61 9.32 -20.25
CA PRO A 173 26.55 10.40 -20.54
C PRO A 173 26.27 11.59 -19.62
N GLY A 174 27.28 12.03 -18.85
CA GLY A 174 27.18 13.10 -17.87
C GLY A 174 26.89 12.66 -16.42
N GLY A 175 26.72 11.37 -16.14
CA GLY A 175 26.71 10.83 -14.77
C GLY A 175 25.56 11.31 -13.85
N PRO A 176 25.65 11.03 -12.53
CA PRO A 176 24.62 11.32 -11.54
C PRO A 176 24.70 12.75 -10.97
N THR A 177 24.51 13.78 -11.82
CA THR A 177 24.47 15.17 -11.34
C THR A 177 23.32 15.40 -10.33
N ARG A 178 23.44 16.41 -9.46
CA ARG A 178 22.39 16.78 -8.50
C ARG A 178 21.03 17.00 -9.19
N GLN A 179 21.01 17.77 -10.27
CA GLN A 179 19.79 18.04 -11.04
C GLN A 179 19.14 16.75 -11.58
N ARG A 180 19.94 15.82 -12.12
CA ARG A 180 19.41 14.55 -12.65
C ARG A 180 18.87 13.64 -11.56
N ARG A 181 19.52 13.59 -10.40
CA ARG A 181 19.03 12.87 -9.20
C ARG A 181 17.69 13.45 -8.72
N TRP A 182 17.55 14.77 -8.71
CA TRP A 182 16.30 15.44 -8.37
C TRP A 182 15.18 15.13 -9.36
N LEU A 183 15.47 15.30 -10.66
CA LEU A 183 14.51 14.99 -11.73
C LEU A 183 14.03 13.53 -11.65
N LEU A 184 14.93 12.60 -11.32
CA LEU A 184 14.59 11.20 -11.15
C LEU A 184 13.56 11.01 -10.02
N VAL A 185 13.77 11.63 -8.86
CA VAL A 185 12.79 11.57 -7.75
C VAL A 185 11.48 12.25 -8.14
N VAL A 186 11.52 13.45 -8.70
CA VAL A 186 10.31 14.20 -9.06
C VAL A 186 9.48 13.44 -10.09
N LEU A 187 10.11 12.92 -11.14
CA LEU A 187 9.39 12.28 -12.25
C LEU A 187 8.98 10.84 -11.96
N HIS A 188 9.78 10.08 -11.21
CA HIS A 188 9.43 8.68 -10.89
C HIS A 188 8.61 8.55 -9.60
N LEU A 189 8.76 9.44 -8.62
CA LEU A 189 7.99 9.37 -7.36
C LEU A 189 6.96 10.48 -7.26
N GLY A 190 7.36 11.74 -7.50
CA GLY A 190 6.47 12.89 -7.35
C GLY A 190 5.23 12.81 -8.25
N VAL A 191 5.42 12.51 -9.54
CA VAL A 191 4.31 12.38 -10.50
C VAL A 191 3.36 11.23 -10.14
N PRO A 192 3.81 9.98 -9.89
CA PRO A 192 2.90 8.92 -9.44
C PRO A 192 2.22 9.20 -8.11
N ALA A 193 2.91 9.80 -7.15
CA ALA A 193 2.31 10.19 -5.87
C ALA A 193 1.17 11.20 -6.09
N ALA A 194 1.40 12.25 -6.88
CA ALA A 194 0.37 13.21 -7.25
C ALA A 194 -0.79 12.57 -8.03
N GLY A 195 -0.48 11.62 -8.92
CA GLY A 195 -1.47 10.81 -9.64
C GLY A 195 -2.36 10.00 -8.69
N TRP A 196 -1.77 9.39 -7.65
CA TRP A 196 -2.51 8.68 -6.62
C TRP A 196 -3.46 9.62 -5.85
N VAL A 197 -2.98 10.78 -5.38
CA VAL A 197 -3.82 11.78 -4.68
C VAL A 197 -4.98 12.22 -5.57
N SER A 198 -4.70 12.45 -6.86
CA SER A 198 -5.69 12.86 -7.85
C SER A 198 -6.73 11.76 -8.07
N ALA A 199 -6.31 10.50 -8.18
CA ALA A 199 -7.21 9.36 -8.30
C ALA A 199 -8.15 9.24 -7.10
N VAL A 200 -7.65 9.41 -5.88
CA VAL A 200 -8.48 9.43 -4.65
C VAL A 200 -9.57 10.50 -4.75
N ARG A 201 -9.21 11.71 -5.18
CA ARG A 201 -10.17 12.82 -5.34
C ARG A 201 -11.19 12.58 -6.45
N LEU A 202 -10.75 12.04 -7.58
CA LEU A 202 -11.60 11.72 -8.74
C LEU A 202 -12.61 10.61 -8.42
N LEU A 203 -12.24 9.67 -7.55
CA LEU A 203 -13.15 8.62 -7.07
C LEU A 203 -14.17 9.13 -6.04
N GLY A 204 -14.18 10.42 -5.71
CA GLY A 204 -15.19 11.03 -4.84
C GLY A 204 -14.83 11.05 -3.35
N TRP A 205 -13.59 10.72 -2.99
CA TRP A 205 -13.13 10.87 -1.61
C TRP A 205 -12.66 12.30 -1.30
N PRO A 206 -12.88 12.80 -0.07
CA PRO A 206 -12.24 14.02 0.40
C PRO A 206 -10.73 13.78 0.59
N ILE A 207 -9.92 14.75 0.18
CA ILE A 207 -8.47 14.71 0.40
C ILE A 207 -8.20 14.99 1.89
N GLN A 208 -7.47 14.08 2.54
CA GLN A 208 -7.03 14.23 3.92
C GLN A 208 -5.62 14.85 3.93
N TRP A 209 -5.45 16.00 4.59
CA TRP A 209 -4.18 16.73 4.59
C TRP A 209 -3.05 16.00 5.30
N ALA A 210 -3.33 15.30 6.41
CA ALA A 210 -2.29 14.62 7.18
C ALA A 210 -1.55 13.54 6.34
N PRO A 211 -2.24 12.63 5.63
CA PRO A 211 -1.64 11.75 4.63
C PRO A 211 -0.82 12.48 3.55
N CYS A 212 -1.34 13.59 3.01
CA CYS A 212 -0.62 14.39 2.03
C CYS A 212 0.70 14.92 2.58
N LEU A 213 0.69 15.46 3.80
CA LEU A 213 1.90 15.94 4.50
C LEU A 213 2.90 14.82 4.73
N GLY A 214 2.43 13.61 5.08
CA GLY A 214 3.28 12.43 5.19
C GLY A 214 3.98 12.11 3.87
N ILE A 215 3.24 11.97 2.77
CA ILE A 215 3.83 11.72 1.45
C ILE A 215 4.81 12.83 1.07
N SER A 216 4.44 14.09 1.30
CA SER A 216 5.33 15.23 1.06
C SER A 216 6.61 15.12 1.87
N ALA A 217 6.55 14.74 3.15
CA ALA A 217 7.71 14.53 4.00
C ALA A 217 8.61 13.40 3.47
N VAL A 218 8.04 12.30 2.99
CA VAL A 218 8.82 11.21 2.35
C VAL A 218 9.47 11.67 1.05
N VAL A 219 8.77 12.42 0.20
CA VAL A 219 9.34 12.98 -1.03
C VAL A 219 10.47 13.96 -0.72
N VAL A 220 10.27 14.87 0.23
CA VAL A 220 11.29 15.85 0.65
C VAL A 220 12.48 15.13 1.28
N GLY A 221 12.26 14.17 2.18
CA GLY A 221 13.32 13.35 2.77
C GLY A 221 14.12 12.59 1.72
N THR A 222 13.44 12.05 0.70
CA THR A 222 14.08 11.40 -0.45
C THR A 222 14.91 12.39 -1.27
N LEU A 223 14.39 13.59 -1.55
CA LEU A 223 15.13 14.66 -2.25
C LEU A 223 16.38 15.09 -1.49
N LEU A 224 16.29 15.24 -0.17
CA LEU A 224 17.44 15.53 0.69
C LEU A 224 18.46 14.40 0.64
N ALA A 225 18.01 13.15 0.78
CA ALA A 225 18.89 11.98 0.72
C ALA A 225 19.62 11.89 -0.62
N VAL A 226 18.94 12.03 -1.76
CA VAL A 226 19.60 12.03 -3.08
C VAL A 226 20.40 13.30 -3.35
N THR A 227 20.33 14.32 -2.50
CA THR A 227 21.24 15.48 -2.57
C THR A 227 22.55 15.14 -1.88
N ILE A 228 22.44 14.67 -0.64
CA ILE A 228 23.55 14.38 0.28
C ILE A 228 24.34 13.16 -0.20
N PHE A 229 23.65 12.08 -0.57
CA PHE A 229 24.27 10.81 -0.92
C PHE A 229 24.36 10.65 -2.43
N VAL A 230 25.59 10.49 -2.93
CA VAL A 230 25.86 10.10 -4.32
C VAL A 230 26.07 8.58 -4.33
N PRO A 231 25.28 7.80 -5.09
CA PRO A 231 25.54 6.37 -5.23
C PRO A 231 26.95 6.18 -5.79
N ARG A 232 27.77 5.34 -5.16
CA ARG A 232 29.21 5.22 -5.49
C ARG A 232 29.53 4.17 -6.56
N SER A 233 28.56 3.42 -7.02
CA SER A 233 28.78 2.37 -8.03
C SER A 233 27.65 2.28 -9.06
N PRO A 234 27.98 2.00 -10.33
CA PRO A 234 26.99 1.62 -11.31
C PRO A 234 26.37 0.28 -10.93
N LEU A 235 25.04 0.21 -10.89
CA LEU A 235 24.32 -1.06 -10.85
C LEU A 235 24.43 -1.79 -12.19
N ARG A 236 23.95 -3.04 -12.27
CA ARG A 236 23.88 -3.76 -13.56
C ARG A 236 23.05 -2.96 -14.57
N ARG A 237 23.52 -2.96 -15.82
CA ARG A 237 22.84 -2.30 -16.94
C ARG A 237 21.51 -3.00 -17.23
N PRO A 238 20.37 -2.26 -17.22
CA PRO A 238 19.09 -2.85 -17.57
C PRO A 238 18.98 -3.08 -19.08
N ALA A 239 18.38 -4.20 -19.47
CA ALA A 239 17.95 -4.46 -20.83
C ALA A 239 16.94 -3.39 -21.30
N PRO A 240 16.96 -3.03 -22.59
CA PRO A 240 16.08 -2.00 -23.14
C PRO A 240 14.60 -2.42 -23.07
N LEU A 241 13.73 -1.44 -22.81
CA LEU A 241 12.28 -1.62 -22.83
C LEU A 241 11.79 -1.81 -24.26
N ARG A 242 11.06 -2.91 -24.47
CA ARG A 242 10.32 -3.21 -25.71
C ARG A 242 8.93 -2.60 -25.65
N LEU A 243 8.37 -2.21 -26.79
CA LEU A 243 7.00 -1.68 -26.87
C LEU A 243 5.96 -2.68 -26.34
N ALA A 244 6.11 -3.97 -26.68
CA ALA A 244 5.24 -5.02 -26.17
C ALA A 244 5.22 -5.09 -24.63
N ALA A 245 6.35 -4.79 -23.97
CA ALA A 245 6.39 -4.72 -22.51
C ALA A 245 5.57 -3.53 -21.99
N LEU A 246 5.60 -2.36 -22.63
CA LEU A 246 4.77 -1.21 -22.24
C LEU A 246 3.28 -1.53 -22.37
N LEU A 247 2.87 -2.20 -23.45
CA LEU A 247 1.48 -2.61 -23.65
C LEU A 247 1.03 -3.62 -22.58
N ALA A 248 1.87 -4.62 -22.28
CA ALA A 248 1.60 -5.59 -21.21
C ALA A 248 1.50 -4.90 -19.84
N LEU A 249 2.37 -3.93 -19.55
CA LEU A 249 2.31 -3.12 -18.33
C LEU A 249 1.04 -2.27 -18.27
N ALA A 250 0.61 -1.69 -19.38
CA ALA A 250 -0.63 -0.91 -19.43
C ALA A 250 -1.85 -1.78 -19.16
N LEU A 251 -1.92 -2.97 -19.76
CA LEU A 251 -3.00 -3.93 -19.51
C LEU A 251 -3.00 -4.40 -18.05
N ALA A 252 -1.88 -4.91 -17.56
CA ALA A 252 -1.78 -5.42 -16.20
C ALA A 252 -2.01 -4.33 -15.14
N GLY A 253 -1.39 -3.16 -15.31
CA GLY A 253 -1.58 -2.00 -14.46
C GLY A 253 -3.01 -1.48 -14.49
N GLY A 254 -3.65 -1.44 -15.67
CA GLY A 254 -5.05 -1.05 -15.83
C GLY A 254 -6.02 -2.01 -15.13
N VAL A 255 -5.80 -3.32 -15.21
CA VAL A 255 -6.62 -4.32 -14.49
C VAL A 255 -6.48 -4.15 -12.99
N VAL A 256 -5.25 -4.02 -12.47
CA VAL A 256 -5.02 -3.85 -11.02
C VAL A 256 -5.60 -2.53 -10.52
N ALA A 257 -5.32 -1.42 -11.20
CA ALA A 257 -5.84 -0.10 -10.85
C ALA A 257 -7.36 -0.04 -10.95
N GLY A 258 -7.96 -0.62 -11.99
CA GLY A 258 -9.42 -0.68 -12.16
C GLY A 258 -10.08 -1.50 -11.06
N THR A 259 -9.51 -2.65 -10.71
CA THR A 259 -9.99 -3.49 -9.59
C THR A 259 -9.91 -2.73 -8.27
N ALA A 260 -8.79 -2.04 -8.01
CA ALA A 260 -8.60 -1.25 -6.81
C ALA A 260 -9.52 -0.03 -6.75
N ALA A 261 -9.74 0.64 -7.88
CA ALA A 261 -10.68 1.77 -7.99
C ALA A 261 -12.12 1.32 -7.74
N TRP A 262 -12.52 0.17 -8.27
CA TRP A 262 -13.83 -0.41 -7.97
C TRP A 262 -13.95 -0.78 -6.49
N ALA A 263 -12.96 -1.49 -5.94
CA ALA A 263 -12.96 -1.93 -4.55
C ALA A 263 -12.93 -0.76 -3.56
N GLY A 264 -12.18 0.29 -3.88
CA GLY A 264 -11.92 1.41 -3.00
C GLY A 264 -12.73 2.67 -3.29
N SER A 265 -13.63 2.65 -4.28
CA SER A 265 -14.59 3.73 -4.53
C SER A 265 -15.66 3.77 -3.44
N PRO A 266 -16.17 4.96 -3.10
CA PRO A 266 -17.25 5.09 -2.14
C PRO A 266 -18.56 4.55 -2.73
N ALA A 267 -19.39 3.92 -1.90
CA ALA A 267 -20.78 3.59 -2.17
C ALA A 267 -21.65 4.40 -1.22
N ALA A 268 -22.52 5.27 -1.74
CA ALA A 268 -23.32 6.21 -0.93
C ALA A 268 -22.48 7.05 0.07
N GLY A 269 -21.28 7.46 -0.33
CA GLY A 269 -20.35 8.22 0.53
C GLY A 269 -19.59 7.38 1.57
N GLN A 270 -19.80 6.06 1.59
CA GLN A 270 -19.20 5.11 2.53
C GLN A 270 -18.20 4.19 1.85
N GLY A 271 -17.23 3.65 2.60
CA GLY A 271 -16.27 2.69 2.07
C GLY A 271 -16.91 1.32 1.84
N LYS A 272 -16.38 0.54 0.90
CA LYS A 272 -16.83 -0.86 0.71
C LYS A 272 -16.07 -1.80 1.64
N ALA A 273 -16.78 -2.79 2.17
CA ALA A 273 -16.23 -3.92 2.90
C ALA A 273 -16.39 -5.17 2.04
N ILE A 274 -15.30 -5.63 1.45
CA ILE A 274 -15.29 -6.80 0.58
C ILE A 274 -15.15 -8.04 1.46
N LEU A 275 -16.18 -8.89 1.47
CA LEU A 275 -16.30 -10.03 2.37
C LEU A 275 -16.22 -11.36 1.59
N TRP A 276 -15.39 -12.28 2.05
CA TRP A 276 -15.38 -13.69 1.62
C TRP A 276 -15.72 -14.65 2.76
N GLY A 277 -15.61 -14.22 4.02
CA GLY A 277 -15.99 -14.97 5.21
C GLY A 277 -17.36 -14.57 5.74
N ARG A 278 -17.86 -15.36 6.70
CA ARG A 278 -19.11 -15.06 7.42
C ARG A 278 -18.83 -14.16 8.62
N GLU A 279 -19.55 -13.06 8.70
CA GLU A 279 -19.54 -12.16 9.85
C GLU A 279 -20.12 -12.84 11.09
N ARG A 280 -19.47 -12.64 12.25
CA ARG A 280 -19.95 -13.05 13.58
C ARG A 280 -20.21 -11.83 14.44
N ALA A 281 -20.89 -12.00 15.58
CA ALA A 281 -21.10 -10.92 16.56
C ALA A 281 -19.78 -10.30 17.05
N THR A 282 -18.70 -11.07 17.01
CA THR A 282 -17.34 -10.61 17.22
C THR A 282 -16.69 -10.27 15.88
N SER A 283 -17.23 -9.40 15.04
CA SER A 283 -16.54 -8.88 13.84
C SER A 283 -16.07 -7.45 14.08
N ASN A 284 -15.02 -7.01 13.37
CA ASN A 284 -14.60 -5.59 13.37
C ASN A 284 -15.22 -4.84 12.18
N LEU A 285 -16.29 -5.35 11.58
CA LEU A 285 -16.98 -4.65 10.50
C LEU A 285 -17.56 -3.35 11.05
N ARG A 286 -17.09 -2.22 10.50
CA ARG A 286 -17.44 -0.91 11.04
C ARG A 286 -18.84 -0.47 10.59
N PRO A 287 -19.61 0.18 11.47
CA PRO A 287 -20.76 0.96 11.06
C PRO A 287 -20.32 2.01 10.00
N GLY A 288 -21.03 2.06 8.88
CA GLY A 288 -20.71 2.98 7.77
C GLY A 288 -19.72 2.43 6.74
N LEU A 289 -19.52 1.11 6.69
CA LEU A 289 -19.02 0.40 5.50
C LEU A 289 -20.16 -0.34 4.82
N VAL A 290 -20.16 -0.36 3.49
CA VAL A 290 -21.13 -1.10 2.67
C VAL A 290 -20.58 -2.52 2.42
N PRO A 291 -21.20 -3.57 2.97
CA PRO A 291 -20.74 -4.94 2.75
C PRO A 291 -20.99 -5.39 1.30
N VAL A 292 -19.97 -6.03 0.71
CA VAL A 292 -19.99 -6.61 -0.63
C VAL A 292 -19.48 -8.05 -0.52
N HIS A 293 -20.39 -9.02 -0.63
CA HIS A 293 -20.05 -10.44 -0.50
C HIS A 293 -19.58 -11.00 -1.85
N ILE A 294 -18.36 -11.55 -1.88
CA ILE A 294 -17.82 -12.25 -3.07
C ILE A 294 -18.31 -13.71 -3.10
N THR A 295 -18.57 -14.30 -1.94
CA THR A 295 -19.13 -15.65 -1.82
C THR A 295 -20.65 -15.58 -1.67
N PRO A 296 -21.45 -16.26 -2.51
CA PRO A 296 -22.90 -16.26 -2.36
C PRO A 296 -23.27 -16.91 -1.02
N HIS A 297 -24.12 -16.22 -0.25
CA HIS A 297 -24.71 -16.82 0.94
C HIS A 297 -25.48 -18.07 0.51
N ARG A 298 -25.02 -19.25 0.94
CA ARG A 298 -25.90 -20.43 0.95
C ARG A 298 -27.01 -20.13 1.96
N VAL A 299 -28.17 -19.76 1.44
CA VAL A 299 -29.41 -19.71 2.23
C VAL A 299 -29.59 -21.13 2.81
N PRO A 300 -29.73 -21.29 4.13
CA PRO A 300 -30.05 -22.60 4.68
C PRO A 300 -31.34 -23.06 4.02
N THR A 301 -31.28 -24.19 3.31
CA THR A 301 -32.46 -24.92 2.86
C THR A 301 -33.30 -25.17 4.10
N VAL A 302 -34.41 -24.45 4.22
CA VAL A 302 -35.46 -24.74 5.20
C VAL A 302 -35.78 -26.23 5.01
N PRO A 303 -35.67 -27.07 6.05
CA PRO A 303 -36.17 -28.43 5.97
C PRO A 303 -37.63 -28.31 5.55
N ARG A 304 -37.99 -28.84 4.38
CA ARG A 304 -39.40 -29.00 4.03
C ARG A 304 -40.01 -29.79 5.18
N GLY A 305 -40.82 -29.13 6.00
CA GLY A 305 -41.52 -29.79 7.08
C GLY A 305 -42.22 -30.99 6.49
N SER A 306 -41.87 -32.18 6.96
CA SER A 306 -42.66 -33.36 6.72
C SER A 306 -44.03 -33.08 7.32
N SER A 307 -45.03 -32.89 6.47
CA SER A 307 -46.42 -33.00 6.86
C SER A 307 -46.68 -34.45 7.27
N ALA A 308 -46.30 -34.80 8.49
CA ALA A 308 -46.86 -35.94 9.20
C ALA A 308 -48.19 -35.47 9.81
N GLY A 309 -49.25 -35.49 9.00
CA GLY A 309 -50.58 -35.85 9.50
C GLY A 309 -50.63 -37.37 9.43
N GLY A 310 -50.93 -38.13 10.47
CA GLY A 310 -51.86 -37.81 11.55
C GLY A 310 -53.25 -38.32 11.19
N SER A 311 -53.37 -39.62 10.92
CA SER A 311 -54.55 -40.47 11.17
C SER A 311 -54.18 -41.93 10.92
#